data_AF-A0A933LA36-F1
#
_entry.id   AF-A0A933LA36-F1
#
_cell.length_a   1.000
_cell.length_b   1.000
_cell.length_c   1.000
_cell.angle_alpha   90.00
_cell.angle_beta   90.00
_cell.angle_gamma   90.00
#
_symmetry.space_group_name_H-M   'P 1'
#
loop_
_entity.id
_entity.type
_entity.pdbx_description
1 polymer ?
#
loop_
_entity_poly.entity_id
_entity_poly.type
_entity_poly.pdbx_seq_one_letter_code
_entity_poly.pdbx_strand_id
1 'polypeptide(L)'
;MDMQQATYIDLKAEKALFTKNLRGLAFAIYEDERPLRGLAGIIDFRFQRIFSYFLKSQAMTGKKGECIYVPTQKTNKTYHFILVGCGKKMGSVTNKQVMSETLESLGKNLVALGLSGIGISRADFGDLSLNEITNFLKGVPVWILQ
;
A
#
# COMPACT_ATOMS: atom_id res chain seq x y z
N MET A 1 3.56 -19.15 -20.18
CA MET A 1 3.63 -18.55 -18.82
C MET A 1 2.86 -17.25 -18.92
N ASP A 2 1.58 -17.28 -18.57
CA ASP A 2 0.66 -16.17 -18.88
C ASP A 2 1.03 -14.90 -18.14
N MET A 3 1.07 -13.79 -18.88
CA MET A 3 1.27 -12.45 -18.36
C MET A 3 0.16 -12.13 -17.36
N GLN A 4 0.47 -12.15 -16.07
CA GLN A 4 -0.44 -11.63 -15.05
C GLN A 4 -0.55 -10.11 -15.22
N GLN A 5 -1.71 -9.67 -15.72
CA GLN A 5 -2.03 -8.27 -15.94
C GLN A 5 -2.56 -7.63 -14.65
N ALA A 6 -2.14 -6.40 -14.35
CA ALA A 6 -2.83 -5.61 -13.34
C ALA A 6 -4.30 -5.42 -13.76
N THR A 7 -5.20 -5.63 -12.82
CA THR A 7 -6.64 -5.45 -13.05
C THR A 7 -7.10 -4.19 -12.34
N TYR A 8 -7.71 -3.28 -13.09
CA TYR A 8 -8.39 -2.13 -12.50
C TYR A 8 -9.71 -2.58 -11.88
N ILE A 9 -9.95 -2.23 -10.63
CA ILE A 9 -11.22 -2.46 -9.95
C ILE A 9 -11.79 -1.10 -9.56
N ASP A 10 -12.98 -0.80 -10.09
CA ASP A 10 -13.75 0.38 -9.70
C ASP A 10 -14.40 0.16 -8.32
N LEU A 11 -13.56 0.13 -7.29
CA LEU A 11 -13.94 -0.07 -5.91
C LEU A 11 -12.94 0.66 -5.02
N LYS A 12 -13.46 1.40 -4.04
CA LYS A 12 -12.60 2.06 -3.05
C LYS A 12 -11.74 1.04 -2.31
N ALA A 13 -10.49 1.40 -2.07
CA ALA A 13 -9.51 0.48 -1.49
C ALA A 13 -9.94 -0.15 -0.16
N GLU A 14 -10.58 0.62 0.73
CA GLU A 14 -11.09 0.11 1.99
C GLU A 14 -12.22 -0.89 1.82
N LYS A 15 -13.06 -0.73 0.79
CA LYS A 15 -14.17 -1.67 0.52
C LYS A 15 -13.65 -2.97 -0.08
N ALA A 16 -12.64 -2.90 -0.94
CA ALA A 16 -12.06 -4.07 -1.59
C ALA A 16 -11.54 -5.12 -0.57
N LEU A 17 -10.91 -4.65 0.50
CA LEU A 17 -10.43 -5.48 1.62
C LEU A 17 -11.53 -6.33 2.28
N PHE A 18 -12.78 -5.86 2.30
CA PHE A 18 -13.85 -6.52 3.03
C PHE A 18 -14.86 -7.25 2.12
N THR A 19 -14.79 -7.07 0.80
CA THR A 19 -15.84 -7.53 -0.12
C THR A 19 -15.38 -8.55 -1.16
N LYS A 20 -14.13 -8.52 -1.62
CA LYS A 20 -13.69 -9.31 -2.79
C LYS A 20 -12.58 -10.34 -2.51
N ASN A 21 -12.52 -10.89 -1.29
CA ASN A 21 -11.42 -11.78 -0.85
C ASN A 21 -10.01 -11.18 -0.96
N LEU A 22 -9.89 -9.88 -1.22
CA LEU A 22 -8.63 -9.19 -1.20
C LEU A 22 -8.16 -9.08 0.25
N ARG A 23 -7.05 -9.74 0.58
CA ARG A 23 -6.49 -9.72 1.93
C ARG A 23 -5.24 -8.86 2.04
N GLY A 24 -4.68 -8.42 0.91
CA GLY A 24 -3.50 -7.57 0.86
C GLY A 24 -3.81 -6.14 0.42
N LEU A 25 -3.24 -5.15 1.10
CA LEU A 25 -3.31 -3.74 0.68
C LEU A 25 -1.98 -3.02 0.94
N ALA A 26 -1.48 -2.32 -0.07
CA ALA A 26 -0.37 -1.38 0.05
C ALA A 26 -0.89 0.06 0.02
N PHE A 27 -0.37 0.91 0.90
CA PHE A 27 -0.75 2.33 0.97
C PHE A 27 0.38 3.20 1.51
N ALA A 28 0.33 4.48 1.15
CA ALA A 28 1.37 5.44 1.48
C ALA A 28 1.28 5.92 2.94
N ILE A 29 2.44 6.16 3.53
CA ILE A 29 2.63 6.82 4.82
C ILE A 29 3.60 7.98 4.62
N TYR A 30 3.16 9.18 4.98
CA TYR A 30 3.98 10.38 4.88
C TYR A 30 4.62 10.74 6.23
N GLU A 31 5.80 11.34 6.16
CA GLU A 31 6.61 11.73 7.32
C GLU A 31 5.90 12.75 8.21
N ASP A 32 5.23 13.72 7.58
CA ASP A 32 4.56 14.87 8.20
C ASP A 32 3.04 14.67 8.40
N GLU A 33 2.51 13.51 8.04
CA GLU A 33 1.08 13.23 8.19
C GLU A 33 0.74 12.70 9.58
N ARG A 34 0.42 13.61 10.50
CA ARG A 34 -0.05 13.26 11.86
C ARG A 34 -1.26 14.14 12.23
N PRO A 35 -2.43 13.57 12.61
CA PRO A 35 -2.78 12.15 12.58
C PRO A 35 -2.84 11.61 11.14
N LEU A 36 -2.81 10.27 10.99
CA LEU A 36 -3.02 9.60 9.70
C LEU A 36 -4.36 10.03 9.08
N ARG A 37 -4.38 10.33 7.77
CA ARG A 37 -5.58 10.68 7.01
C ARG A 37 -5.72 9.77 5.80
N GLY A 38 -6.74 10.01 4.99
CA GLY A 38 -7.02 9.22 3.79
C GLY A 38 -7.20 7.74 4.08
N LEU A 39 -6.70 6.89 3.18
CA LEU A 39 -6.78 5.44 3.32
C LEU A 39 -6.04 4.94 4.57
N ALA A 40 -4.83 5.44 4.82
CA ALA A 40 -4.05 5.09 5.99
C ALA A 40 -4.83 5.31 7.29
N GLY A 41 -5.45 6.48 7.46
CA GLY A 41 -6.29 6.80 8.63
C GLY A 41 -7.53 5.92 8.75
N ILE A 42 -8.20 5.60 7.63
CA ILE A 42 -9.39 4.74 7.61
C ILE A 42 -9.03 3.31 8.04
N ILE A 43 -7.97 2.73 7.47
CA ILE A 43 -7.55 1.37 7.84
C ILE A 43 -7.02 1.35 9.26
N ASP A 44 -6.22 2.34 9.69
CA ASP A 44 -5.72 2.43 11.05
C ASP A 44 -6.86 2.44 12.08
N PHE A 45 -7.90 3.24 11.85
CA PHE A 45 -9.09 3.25 12.69
C PHE A 45 -9.77 1.88 12.75
N ARG A 46 -9.91 1.20 11.60
CA ARG A 46 -10.54 -0.12 11.51
C ARG A 46 -9.74 -1.24 12.17
N PHE A 47 -8.43 -1.08 12.30
CA PHE A 47 -7.50 -2.03 12.91
C PHE A 47 -6.93 -1.50 14.24
N GLN A 48 -7.75 -0.74 14.98
CA GLN A 48 -7.46 -0.34 16.38
C GLN A 48 -6.15 0.42 16.57
N ARG A 49 -5.80 1.30 15.62
CA ARG A 49 -4.64 2.21 15.69
C ARG A 49 -3.27 1.51 15.62
N ILE A 50 -3.21 0.33 15.00
CA ILE A 50 -1.97 -0.46 14.90
C ILE A 50 -0.87 0.29 14.13
N PHE A 51 -1.19 1.05 13.08
CA PHE A 51 -0.20 1.82 12.32
C PHE A 51 0.21 3.09 13.06
N SER A 52 -0.74 3.76 13.71
CA SER A 52 -0.42 4.85 14.64
C SER A 52 0.54 4.40 15.74
N TYR A 53 0.43 3.15 16.21
CA TYR A 53 1.39 2.59 17.18
C TYR A 53 2.80 2.49 16.58
N PHE A 54 2.96 1.94 15.38
CA PHE A 54 4.28 1.87 14.70
C PHE A 54 4.91 3.25 14.47
N LEU A 55 4.09 4.26 14.14
CA LEU A 55 4.59 5.63 13.95
C LEU A 55 5.01 6.29 15.26
N LYS A 56 4.28 6.01 16.35
CA LYS A 56 4.62 6.53 17.69
C LYS A 56 5.88 5.87 18.25
N SER A 57 6.06 4.57 18.01
CA SER A 57 7.24 3.83 18.46
C SER A 57 8.49 4.07 17.59
N GLN A 58 8.39 4.88 16.52
CA GLN A 58 9.45 5.09 15.52
C GLN A 58 9.88 3.81 14.78
N ALA A 59 9.08 2.75 14.84
CA ALA A 59 9.28 1.57 13.99
C ALA A 59 9.03 1.88 12.50
N MET A 60 8.22 2.90 12.23
CA MET A 60 8.06 3.55 10.93
C MET A 60 8.15 5.05 11.09
N THR A 61 8.75 5.76 10.15
CA THR A 61 8.79 7.22 10.16
C THR A 61 8.00 7.83 9.00
N GLY A 62 7.83 7.09 7.90
CA GLY A 62 7.27 7.57 6.65
C GLY A 62 8.33 8.11 5.70
N LYS A 63 9.62 7.91 5.99
CA LYS A 63 10.72 8.30 5.09
C LYS A 63 10.67 7.51 3.78
N LYS A 64 11.20 8.12 2.73
CA LYS A 64 11.26 7.52 1.38
C LYS A 64 11.99 6.17 1.42
N GLY A 65 11.46 5.18 0.72
CA GLY A 65 12.03 3.83 0.66
C GLY A 65 11.75 2.97 1.89
N GLU A 66 11.16 3.50 2.97
CA GLU A 66 10.70 2.65 4.07
C GLU A 66 9.56 1.75 3.58
N CYS A 67 9.63 0.47 3.93
CA CYS A 67 8.57 -0.47 3.64
C CYS A 67 8.41 -1.41 4.83
N ILE A 68 7.20 -1.51 5.36
CA ILE A 68 6.89 -2.40 6.50
C ILE A 68 5.73 -3.28 6.13
N TYR A 69 5.92 -4.58 6.34
CA TYR A 69 4.86 -5.57 6.24
C TYR A 69 4.23 -5.77 7.62
N VAL A 70 2.90 -5.59 7.69
CA VAL A 70 2.12 -5.75 8.91
C VAL A 70 1.04 -6.81 8.67
N PRO A 71 1.29 -8.08 9.04
CA PRO A 71 0.22 -9.06 9.13
C PRO A 71 -0.65 -8.74 10.34
N THR A 72 -1.98 -8.77 10.16
CA THR A 72 -2.91 -8.60 11.28
C THR A 72 -4.13 -9.48 11.11
N GLN A 73 -4.72 -9.89 12.22
CA GLN A 73 -5.87 -10.77 12.23
C GLN A 73 -7.13 -10.01 12.64
N LYS A 74 -8.21 -10.22 11.89
CA LYS A 74 -9.54 -9.72 12.22
C LYS A 74 -10.60 -10.73 11.80
N THR A 75 -11.46 -11.12 12.74
CA THR A 75 -12.54 -12.10 12.50
C THR A 75 -12.01 -13.40 11.86
N ASN A 76 -10.96 -13.99 12.45
CA ASN A 76 -10.28 -15.22 11.97
C ASN A 76 -9.73 -15.16 10.54
N LYS A 77 -9.53 -13.96 9.98
CA LYS A 77 -8.87 -13.75 8.70
C LYS A 77 -7.59 -12.95 8.91
N THR A 78 -6.51 -13.38 8.25
CA THR A 78 -5.27 -12.61 8.15
C THR A 78 -5.37 -11.60 7.02
N TYR A 79 -5.02 -10.36 7.33
CA TYR A 79 -4.86 -9.25 6.40
C TYR A 79 -3.38 -8.88 6.34
N HIS A 80 -2.93 -8.49 5.15
CA HIS A 80 -1.55 -8.27 4.80
C HIS A 80 -1.41 -6.80 4.41
N PHE A 81 -0.93 -5.96 5.33
CA PHE A 81 -0.72 -4.55 5.04
C PHE A 81 0.73 -4.31 4.67
N ILE A 82 0.94 -3.50 3.63
CA ILE A 82 2.27 -3.00 3.29
C ILE A 82 2.24 -1.49 3.39
N LEU A 83 2.92 -1.00 4.42
CA LEU A 83 3.06 0.42 4.68
C LEU A 83 4.29 0.92 3.94
N VAL A 84 4.11 1.99 3.19
CA VAL A 84 5.13 2.47 2.26
C VAL A 84 5.46 3.93 2.57
N GLY A 85 6.69 4.21 2.95
CA GLY A 85 7.14 5.55 3.28
C GLY A 85 7.40 6.40 2.04
N CYS A 86 6.76 7.57 1.96
CA CYS A 86 6.81 8.47 0.80
C CYS A 86 7.53 9.80 1.09
N GLY A 87 8.15 9.94 2.26
CA GLY A 87 8.74 11.19 2.74
C GLY A 87 7.69 12.23 3.14
N LYS A 88 8.08 13.50 3.13
CA LYS A 88 7.17 14.62 3.40
C LYS A 88 6.17 14.81 2.27
N LYS A 89 4.93 15.14 2.63
CA LYS A 89 3.86 15.46 1.69
C LYS A 89 4.06 16.86 1.12
N MET A 90 4.81 16.96 0.03
CA MET A 90 5.01 18.22 -0.69
C MET A 90 3.77 18.61 -1.51
N GLY A 91 2.75 19.16 -0.84
CA GLY A 91 1.54 19.68 -1.51
C GLY A 91 0.76 18.61 -2.30
N SER A 92 0.13 19.01 -3.40
CA SER A 92 -0.71 18.14 -4.25
C SER A 92 0.08 17.28 -5.25
N VAL A 93 1.41 17.42 -5.31
CA VAL A 93 2.22 16.77 -6.35
C VAL A 93 2.98 15.60 -5.73
N THR A 94 2.49 14.38 -5.98
CA THR A 94 3.22 13.16 -5.66
C THR A 94 4.49 13.11 -6.50
N ASN A 95 5.66 13.06 -5.86
CA ASN A 95 6.93 13.07 -6.57
C ASN A 95 7.20 11.70 -7.22
N LYS A 96 7.11 11.62 -8.56
CA LYS A 96 7.27 10.37 -9.33
C LYS A 96 8.55 9.59 -9.02
N GLN A 97 9.67 10.27 -8.73
CA GLN A 97 10.94 9.61 -8.45
C GLN A 97 10.93 8.91 -7.08
N VAL A 98 10.25 9.52 -6.11
CA VAL A 98 10.07 8.94 -4.76
C VAL A 98 9.24 7.69 -4.84
N MET A 99 8.25 7.70 -5.73
CA MET A 99 7.36 6.59 -5.96
C MET A 99 8.02 5.38 -6.61
N SER A 100 8.98 5.57 -7.51
CA SER A 100 9.66 4.45 -8.19
C SER A 100 10.53 3.62 -7.24
N GLU A 101 11.33 4.27 -6.39
CA GLU A 101 12.19 3.58 -5.41
C GLU A 101 11.34 2.79 -4.39
N THR A 102 10.25 3.40 -3.98
CA THR A 102 9.22 2.82 -3.14
C THR A 102 8.56 1.59 -3.78
N LEU A 103 8.14 1.69 -5.05
CA LEU A 103 7.48 0.60 -5.75
C LEU A 103 8.43 -0.56 -6.06
N GLU A 104 9.70 -0.28 -6.33
CA GLU A 104 10.72 -1.31 -6.51
C GLU A 104 10.93 -2.11 -5.20
N SER A 105 11.01 -1.42 -4.07
CA SER A 105 11.11 -2.04 -2.75
C SER A 105 9.88 -2.87 -2.42
N LEU A 106 8.68 -2.35 -2.74
CA LEU A 106 7.41 -3.06 -2.61
C LEU A 106 7.39 -4.35 -3.45
N GLY A 107 7.83 -4.29 -4.71
CA GLY A 107 7.88 -5.43 -5.61
C GLY A 107 8.76 -6.57 -5.08
N LYS A 108 9.98 -6.25 -4.61
CA LYS A 108 10.90 -7.23 -4.01
C LYS A 108 10.31 -7.91 -2.78
N ASN A 109 9.66 -7.13 -1.91
CA ASN A 109 9.03 -7.65 -0.70
C ASN A 109 7.82 -8.53 -1.00
N LEU A 110 7.00 -8.15 -1.98
CA LEU A 110 5.80 -8.90 -2.34
C LEU A 110 6.08 -10.29 -2.90
N VAL A 111 7.11 -10.41 -3.76
CA VAL A 111 7.54 -11.70 -4.31
C VAL A 111 7.97 -12.66 -3.20
N ALA A 112 8.72 -12.15 -2.20
CA ALA A 112 9.16 -12.95 -1.07
C ALA A 112 8.02 -13.41 -0.15
N LEU A 113 6.90 -12.69 -0.10
CA LEU A 113 5.77 -12.98 0.77
C LEU A 113 4.80 -14.05 0.23
N GLY A 114 4.93 -14.45 -1.04
CA GLY A 114 4.09 -15.49 -1.65
C GLY A 114 2.59 -15.17 -1.65
N LEU A 115 2.22 -13.88 -1.63
CA LEU A 115 0.83 -13.45 -1.59
C LEU A 115 0.13 -13.76 -2.93
N SER A 116 -1.12 -14.21 -2.86
CA SER A 116 -1.96 -14.43 -4.06
C SER A 116 -2.34 -13.14 -4.79
N GLY A 117 -2.03 -12.00 -4.19
CA GLY A 117 -2.00 -10.69 -4.82
C GLY A 117 -2.25 -9.56 -3.82
N ILE A 118 -2.13 -8.32 -4.29
CA ILE A 118 -2.24 -7.12 -3.46
C ILE A 118 -3.06 -6.01 -4.13
N GLY A 119 -3.83 -5.31 -3.30
CA GLY A 119 -4.49 -4.08 -3.68
C GLY A 119 -3.56 -2.88 -3.56
N ILE A 120 -3.62 -1.97 -4.51
CA ILE A 120 -2.90 -0.70 -4.47
C ILE A 120 -3.89 0.42 -4.69
N SER A 121 -3.91 1.39 -3.77
CA SER A 121 -4.78 2.55 -3.90
C SER A 121 -4.23 3.54 -4.93
N ARG A 122 -5.00 3.85 -5.96
CA ARG A 122 -4.60 4.87 -6.93
C ARG A 122 -4.46 6.25 -6.29
N ALA A 123 -5.31 6.58 -5.31
CA ALA A 123 -5.26 7.86 -4.61
C ALA A 123 -3.92 8.09 -3.89
N ASP A 124 -3.29 7.03 -3.38
CA ASP A 124 -1.99 7.12 -2.69
C ASP A 124 -0.81 7.11 -3.67
N PHE A 125 -0.99 6.46 -4.83
CA PHE A 125 0.06 6.25 -5.82
C PHE A 125 0.01 7.19 -7.04
N GLY A 126 -0.85 8.23 -6.99
CA GLY A 126 -0.82 9.39 -7.88
C GLY A 126 -0.96 9.08 -9.37
N ASP A 127 -0.23 9.86 -10.19
CA ASP A 127 -0.31 9.87 -11.67
C ASP A 127 0.48 8.74 -12.35
N LEU A 128 0.91 7.72 -11.61
CA LEU A 128 1.56 6.58 -12.24
C LEU A 128 0.58 5.86 -13.15
N SER A 129 1.00 5.61 -14.38
CA SER A 129 0.27 4.77 -15.30
C SER A 129 0.22 3.34 -14.79
N LEU A 130 -0.80 2.59 -15.23
CA LEU A 130 -0.93 1.16 -14.95
C LEU A 130 0.32 0.38 -15.41
N ASN A 131 0.92 0.81 -16.51
CA ASN A 131 2.14 0.22 -17.06
C ASN A 131 3.35 0.45 -16.14
N GLU A 132 3.49 1.64 -15.55
CA GLU A 132 4.55 1.90 -14.59
C GLU A 132 4.40 1.03 -13.34
N ILE A 133 3.18 0.95 -12.77
CA ILE A 133 2.92 0.14 -11.57
C ILE A 133 3.19 -1.35 -11.83
N THR A 134 2.74 -1.88 -12.98
CA THR A 134 2.99 -3.29 -13.35
C THR A 134 4.46 -3.59 -13.59
N ASN A 135 5.22 -2.65 -14.16
CA ASN A 135 6.65 -2.83 -14.38
C ASN A 135 7.41 -2.97 -13.05
N PHE A 136 7.07 -2.18 -12.03
CA PHE A 136 7.70 -2.29 -10.72
C PHE A 136 7.27 -3.53 -9.93
N LEU A 137 6.06 -4.04 -10.18
CA LEU A 137 5.46 -5.15 -9.42
C LEU A 137 5.39 -6.46 -10.21
N LYS A 138 6.35 -6.64 -11.11
CA LYS A 138 6.41 -7.80 -12.00
C LYS A 138 6.45 -9.10 -11.19
N GLY A 139 5.56 -10.04 -11.52
CA GLY A 139 5.46 -11.33 -10.84
C GLY A 139 4.51 -11.38 -9.64
N VAL A 140 3.77 -10.30 -9.37
CA VAL A 140 2.75 -10.25 -8.32
C VAL A 140 1.41 -9.87 -8.95
N PRO A 141 0.32 -10.59 -8.67
CA PRO A 141 -1.03 -10.15 -9.05
C PRO A 141 -1.37 -8.84 -8.33
N VAL A 142 -1.66 -7.78 -9.09
CA VAL A 142 -1.96 -6.45 -8.56
C VAL A 142 -3.35 -6.01 -8.97
N TRP A 143 -4.12 -5.53 -7.99
CA TRP A 143 -5.40 -4.87 -8.21
C TRP A 143 -5.28 -3.39 -7.91
N ILE A 144 -5.58 -2.56 -8.91
CA ILE A 144 -5.57 -1.10 -8.75
C ILE A 144 -6.97 -0.66 -8.31
N LEU A 145 -7.04 -0.01 -7.16
CA LEU A 145 -8.26 0.38 -6.46
C LEU A 145 -8.46 1.90 -6.55
N GLN A 146 -9.71 2.37 -6.56
CA GLN A 146 -10.00 3.80 -6.47
C GLN A 146 -9.59 4.39 -5.12
#